data_AF-A0AAV2AXC0-F1
#
_entry.id   AF-A0AAV2AXC0-F1
#
_cell.length_a   1.000
_cell.length_b   1.000
_cell.length_c   1.000
_cell.angle_alpha   90.00
_cell.angle_beta   90.00
_cell.angle_gamma   90.00
#
_symmetry.space_group_name_H-M   'P 1'
#
loop_
_entity.id
_entity.type
_entity.pdbx_description
1 polymer ?
#
loop_
_entity_poly.entity_id
_entity_poly.type
_entity_poly.pdbx_seq_one_letter_code
_entity_poly.pdbx_strand_id
1 'polypeptide(L)'
;MHLRRFRTRAIVSIILLGTVLLFICSYSSFSSQSFLRNRISPEHSLTAGWWDRFWSSSGKCKSGTPKPSSERLNTADIYPKLDFRVPDNAGAGFWNEVLESRYRWIKETWKELPLEVIVLPHSHVDPGWLRTFNDYFEISVTHILDNMVRFLNKTEDFRFIWAEISFFSKWWER
;
A
#
# COMPACT_ATOMS: atom_id res chain seq x y z
N MET A 1 4.73 -66.37 -27.32
CA MET A 1 6.03 -65.64 -27.28
C MET A 1 5.85 -64.24 -27.91
N HIS A 2 5.19 -63.31 -27.22
CA HIS A 2 4.75 -62.04 -27.82
C HIS A 2 4.71 -60.85 -26.83
N LEU A 3 5.71 -60.72 -25.94
CA LEU A 3 5.77 -59.61 -24.96
C LEU A 3 7.06 -58.76 -24.99
N ARG A 4 7.93 -58.90 -26.00
CA ARG A 4 9.19 -58.13 -26.09
C ARG A 4 9.18 -56.93 -27.05
N ARG A 5 8.20 -56.82 -27.95
CA ARG A 5 8.17 -55.79 -29.01
C ARG A 5 7.48 -54.47 -28.63
N PHE A 6 6.60 -54.48 -27.62
CA PHE A 6 5.86 -53.28 -27.21
C PHE A 6 6.68 -52.36 -26.29
N ARG A 7 7.49 -52.94 -25.38
CA ARG A 7 8.38 -52.17 -24.48
C ARG A 7 9.49 -51.43 -25.24
N THR A 8 10.02 -52.01 -26.30
CA THR A 8 11.10 -51.38 -27.10
C THR A 8 10.62 -50.13 -27.83
N ARG A 9 9.40 -50.14 -28.38
CA ARG A 9 8.83 -48.94 -29.04
C ARG A 9 8.57 -47.81 -28.07
N ALA A 10 8.04 -48.09 -26.88
CA ALA A 10 7.82 -47.07 -25.84
C ALA A 10 9.14 -46.47 -25.34
N ILE A 11 10.16 -47.31 -25.12
CA ILE A 11 11.49 -46.84 -24.69
C ILE A 11 12.14 -45.98 -25.78
N VAL A 12 12.06 -46.39 -27.05
CA VAL A 12 12.59 -45.59 -28.17
C VAL A 12 11.84 -44.26 -28.29
N SER A 13 10.52 -44.22 -28.12
CA SER A 13 9.75 -42.97 -28.12
C SER A 13 10.10 -42.04 -26.96
N ILE A 14 10.33 -42.57 -25.76
CA ILE A 14 10.75 -41.77 -24.60
C ILE A 14 12.15 -41.20 -24.81
N ILE A 15 13.07 -42.00 -25.35
CA ILE A 15 14.42 -41.53 -25.69
C ILE A 15 14.34 -40.47 -26.78
N LEU A 16 13.53 -40.67 -27.83
CA LEU A 16 13.37 -39.67 -28.90
C LEU A 16 12.78 -38.36 -28.36
N LEU A 17 11.71 -38.42 -27.56
CA LEU A 17 11.14 -37.22 -26.92
C LEU A 17 12.15 -36.54 -26.01
N GLY A 18 12.90 -37.30 -25.20
CA GLY A 18 13.92 -36.78 -24.30
C GLY A 18 15.06 -36.10 -25.06
N THR A 19 15.53 -36.71 -26.17
CA THR A 19 16.56 -36.10 -27.02
C THR A 19 16.05 -34.85 -27.72
N VAL A 20 14.79 -34.82 -28.18
CA VAL A 20 14.18 -33.63 -28.79
C VAL A 20 14.02 -32.52 -27.76
N LEU A 21 13.58 -32.81 -26.53
CA LEU A 21 13.50 -31.84 -25.43
C LEU A 21 14.87 -31.29 -25.03
N LEU A 22 15.90 -32.14 -24.97
CA LEU A 22 17.27 -31.69 -24.69
C LEU A 22 17.83 -30.86 -25.84
N PHE A 23 17.55 -31.23 -27.09
CA PHE A 23 17.96 -30.47 -28.27
C PHE A 23 17.26 -29.11 -28.30
N ILE A 24 15.95 -29.08 -28.02
CA ILE A 24 15.17 -27.84 -27.85
C ILE A 24 15.79 -27.01 -26.73
N CYS A 25 16.00 -27.54 -25.52
CA CYS A 25 16.64 -26.81 -24.41
C CYS A 25 18.07 -26.34 -24.70
N SER A 26 18.81 -27.01 -25.58
CA SER A 26 20.15 -26.56 -26.00
C SER A 26 20.13 -25.49 -27.08
N TYR A 27 19.07 -25.41 -27.89
CA TYR A 27 18.87 -24.38 -28.92
C TYR A 27 18.08 -23.18 -28.41
N SER A 28 17.10 -23.39 -27.55
CA SER A 28 16.54 -22.35 -26.70
C SER A 28 17.52 -22.12 -25.56
N SER A 29 18.55 -21.34 -25.85
CA SER A 29 19.09 -20.46 -24.81
C SER A 29 17.89 -19.77 -24.17
N PHE A 30 17.47 -20.26 -23.00
CA PHE A 30 16.51 -19.57 -22.17
C PHE A 30 17.21 -18.27 -21.80
N SER A 31 16.91 -17.26 -22.62
CA SER A 31 17.33 -15.88 -22.45
C SER A 31 16.66 -15.34 -21.19
N SER A 32 17.10 -15.82 -20.04
CA SER A 32 16.83 -15.17 -18.76
C SER A 32 17.56 -13.83 -18.64
N GLN A 33 18.36 -13.44 -19.62
CA GLN A 33 18.95 -12.10 -19.69
C GLN A 33 18.13 -11.10 -20.50
N SER A 34 17.06 -11.47 -21.21
CA SER A 34 16.23 -10.48 -21.94
C SER A 34 15.11 -9.85 -21.12
N PHE A 35 14.86 -10.30 -19.88
CA PHE A 35 13.89 -9.65 -18.99
C PHE A 35 14.52 -8.61 -18.04
N LEU A 36 15.84 -8.61 -17.86
CA LEU A 36 16.55 -7.65 -17.00
C LEU A 36 17.75 -6.95 -17.68
N ARG A 37 17.90 -7.05 -19.00
CA ARG A 37 18.97 -6.35 -19.72
C ARG A 37 18.41 -5.49 -20.85
N ASN A 38 18.50 -4.19 -20.61
CA ASN A 38 18.48 -3.12 -21.60
C ASN A 38 17.15 -2.86 -22.33
N ARG A 39 16.22 -2.20 -21.62
CA ARG A 39 15.51 -1.07 -22.21
C ARG A 39 16.40 0.18 -22.12
N ILE A 40 17.52 0.17 -22.83
CA ILE A 40 18.18 1.41 -23.27
C ILE A 40 17.89 1.45 -24.76
N SER A 41 16.83 2.18 -25.10
CA SER A 41 16.48 2.47 -26.49
C SER A 41 17.68 3.12 -27.19
N PRO A 42 17.90 2.85 -28.49
CA PRO A 42 18.84 3.63 -29.27
C PRO A 42 18.40 5.10 -29.23
N GLU A 43 19.37 6.02 -29.21
CA GLU A 43 19.17 7.46 -29.24
C GLU A 43 18.13 7.87 -30.30
N HIS A 44 16.88 7.97 -29.88
CA HIS A 44 15.96 8.89 -30.50
C HIS A 44 16.38 10.26 -29.96
N SER A 45 16.89 11.09 -30.86
CA SER A 45 16.94 12.54 -30.73
C SER A 45 15.56 13.03 -30.25
N LEU A 46 15.41 13.11 -28.94
CA LEU A 46 14.29 13.74 -28.29
C LEU A 46 14.64 15.21 -28.21
N THR A 47 14.18 15.98 -29.19
CA THR A 47 13.91 17.39 -28.92
C THR A 47 12.95 17.40 -27.74
N ALA A 48 13.45 17.75 -26.56
CA ALA A 48 12.70 17.81 -25.31
C ALA A 48 11.33 18.47 -25.58
N GLY A 49 10.25 17.77 -25.24
CA GLY A 49 8.90 18.26 -25.51
C GLY A 49 8.65 19.57 -24.76
N TRP A 50 7.67 20.36 -25.18
CA TRP A 50 7.39 21.63 -24.50
C TRP A 50 7.08 21.45 -23.00
N TRP A 51 6.54 20.29 -22.62
CA TRP A 51 6.31 19.84 -21.25
C TRP A 51 7.62 19.65 -20.46
N ASP A 52 8.69 19.17 -21.08
CA ASP A 52 10.01 19.06 -20.42
C ASP A 52 10.57 20.44 -20.09
N ARG A 53 10.31 21.43 -20.95
CA ARG A 53 10.72 22.82 -20.73
C ARG A 53 9.94 23.49 -19.59
N PHE A 54 8.71 23.04 -19.33
CA PHE A 54 7.87 23.51 -18.25
C PHE A 54 8.31 22.99 -16.88
N TRP A 55 8.76 21.73 -16.80
CA TRP A 55 9.25 21.12 -15.55
C TRP A 55 10.76 21.27 -15.34
N SER A 56 11.53 21.47 -16.40
CA SER A 56 12.96 21.80 -16.34
C SER A 56 13.13 23.30 -16.11
N SER A 57 12.81 23.77 -14.91
CA SER A 57 13.36 25.05 -14.47
C SER A 57 14.88 24.95 -14.52
N SER A 58 15.55 25.91 -15.13
CA SER A 58 17.01 26.07 -15.08
C SER A 58 17.47 26.54 -13.68
N GLY A 59 16.97 25.88 -12.64
CA GLY A 59 17.41 26.02 -11.26
C GLY A 59 18.30 24.84 -10.94
N LYS A 60 19.56 25.11 -10.57
CA LYS A 60 20.53 24.11 -10.10
C LYS A 60 19.85 23.17 -9.11
N CYS A 61 19.76 21.87 -9.44
CA CYS A 61 19.35 20.86 -8.46
C CYS A 61 20.19 21.06 -7.20
N LYS A 62 19.55 21.23 -6.04
CA LYS A 62 20.29 21.29 -4.78
C LYS A 62 20.94 19.91 -4.59
N SER A 63 22.27 19.85 -4.76
CA SER A 63 23.03 18.64 -4.49
C SER A 63 22.98 18.35 -3.00
N GLY A 64 22.56 17.15 -2.63
CA GLY A 64 22.39 16.70 -1.25
C GLY A 64 20.95 16.34 -0.90
N THR A 65 20.76 15.56 0.17
CA THR A 65 19.42 15.31 0.72
C THR A 65 18.83 16.64 1.20
N PRO A 66 17.66 17.08 0.70
CA PRO A 66 17.02 18.31 1.17
C PRO A 66 16.78 18.20 2.68
N LYS A 67 17.59 18.88 3.48
CA LYS A 67 17.29 19.06 4.91
C LYS A 67 16.53 20.38 5.07
N PRO A 68 15.36 20.38 5.73
CA PRO A 68 14.65 21.62 6.01
C PRO A 68 15.55 22.55 6.83
N SER A 69 15.42 23.86 6.61
CA SER A 69 16.22 24.88 7.31
C SER A 69 15.98 24.89 8.83
N SER A 70 14.90 24.28 9.28
CA SER A 70 14.59 24.02 10.68
C SER A 70 13.85 22.68 10.81
N GLU A 71 14.60 21.60 11.01
CA GLU A 71 13.99 20.34 11.42
C GLU A 71 13.57 20.48 12.90
N ARG A 72 12.30 20.88 13.15
CA ARG A 72 11.80 21.02 14.54
C ARG A 72 11.83 19.68 15.27
N LEU A 73 11.64 18.57 14.56
CA LEU A 73 11.80 17.21 15.05
C LEU A 73 12.37 16.30 13.94
N ASN A 74 13.52 15.67 14.18
CA ASN A 74 14.05 14.57 13.39
C ASN A 74 13.80 13.27 14.16
N THR A 75 13.07 12.32 13.58
CA THR A 75 12.75 11.07 14.28
C THR A 75 13.97 10.19 14.52
N ALA A 76 14.95 10.18 13.59
CA ALA A 76 16.20 9.42 13.78
C ALA A 76 17.04 9.98 14.94
N ASP A 77 17.03 11.30 15.16
CA ASP A 77 17.75 11.92 16.28
C ASP A 77 17.04 11.76 17.63
N ILE A 78 15.72 11.56 17.61
CA ILE A 78 14.87 11.46 18.81
C ILE A 78 14.74 10.01 19.26
N TYR A 79 14.60 9.07 18.34
CA TYR A 79 14.39 7.65 18.63
C TYR A 79 15.37 7.07 19.68
N PRO A 80 16.71 7.26 19.59
CA PRO A 80 17.63 6.71 20.57
C PRO A 80 17.54 7.37 21.97
N LYS A 81 16.82 8.50 22.09
CA LYS A 81 16.64 9.24 23.36
C LYS A 81 15.34 8.87 24.09
N LEU A 82 14.44 8.13 23.44
CA LEU A 82 13.17 7.74 24.04
C LEU A 82 13.39 6.57 25.01
N ASP A 83 12.74 6.65 26.17
CA ASP A 83 12.65 5.51 27.08
C ASP A 83 11.48 4.61 26.67
N PHE A 84 11.81 3.40 26.20
CA PHE A 84 10.84 2.39 25.77
C PHE A 84 10.53 1.36 26.86
N ARG A 85 11.00 1.57 28.09
CA ARG A 85 10.67 0.68 29.20
C ARG A 85 9.17 0.71 29.47
N VAL A 86 8.60 -0.47 29.71
CA VAL A 86 7.23 -0.58 30.21
C VAL A 86 7.26 -0.16 31.69
N PRO A 87 6.48 0.84 32.12
CA PRO A 87 6.42 1.22 33.52
C PRO A 87 6.02 0.02 34.40
N ASP A 88 6.67 -0.14 35.54
CA ASP A 88 6.47 -1.29 36.47
C ASP A 88 5.00 -1.42 36.92
N ASN A 89 4.28 -0.30 36.91
CA ASN A 89 2.85 -0.18 37.08
C ASN A 89 2.12 -0.41 35.75
N ALA A 90 2.06 -1.68 35.33
CA ALA A 90 1.34 -2.17 34.15
C ALA A 90 -0.17 -1.83 34.08
N GLY A 91 -0.73 -1.20 35.13
CA GLY A 91 -2.11 -0.70 35.19
C GLY A 91 -2.25 0.82 35.18
N ALA A 92 -1.16 1.60 35.11
CA ALA A 92 -1.24 3.03 34.94
C ALA A 92 -1.75 3.31 33.52
N GLY A 93 -3.03 3.71 33.41
CA GLY A 93 -3.60 4.12 32.13
C GLY A 93 -2.75 5.19 31.45
N PHE A 94 -2.89 5.29 30.13
CA PHE A 94 -2.20 6.32 29.34
C PHE A 94 -2.41 7.74 29.90
N TRP A 95 -3.52 7.96 30.59
CA TRP A 95 -3.82 9.18 31.33
C TRP A 95 -3.09 9.24 32.68
N ASN A 96 -2.22 10.23 32.85
CA ASN A 96 -1.41 10.43 34.06
C ASN A 96 -1.59 11.87 34.59
N GLU A 97 -1.00 12.16 35.76
CA GLU A 97 -1.09 13.48 36.40
C GLU A 97 -0.59 14.63 35.52
N VAL A 98 0.41 14.39 34.68
CA VAL A 98 0.91 15.39 33.73
C VAL A 98 -0.17 15.73 32.70
N LEU A 99 -0.83 14.73 32.13
CA LEU A 99 -1.94 14.95 31.18
C LEU A 99 -3.17 15.56 31.85
N GLU A 100 -3.53 15.08 33.05
CA GLU A 100 -4.64 15.60 33.85
C GLU A 100 -4.44 17.09 34.18
N SER A 101 -3.23 17.46 34.64
CA SER A 101 -2.90 18.85 34.98
C SER A 101 -2.98 19.76 33.75
N ARG A 102 -2.46 19.29 32.60
CA ARG A 102 -2.55 20.02 31.32
C ARG A 102 -4.01 20.22 30.90
N TYR A 103 -4.84 19.19 31.03
CA TYR A 103 -6.27 19.28 30.73
C TYR A 103 -6.96 20.32 31.60
N ARG A 104 -6.73 20.31 32.92
CA ARG A 104 -7.32 21.29 33.85
C ARG A 104 -6.96 22.72 33.49
N TRP A 105 -5.68 22.97 33.20
CA TRP A 105 -5.20 24.28 32.78
C TRP A 105 -5.84 24.76 31.48
N ILE A 106 -5.91 23.90 30.44
CA ILE A 106 -6.56 24.27 29.17
C ILE A 106 -8.06 24.50 29.36
N LYS A 107 -8.72 23.71 30.22
CA LYS A 107 -10.15 23.83 30.48
C LYS A 107 -10.55 25.21 31.02
N GLU A 108 -9.67 25.85 31.79
CA GLU A 108 -9.92 27.20 32.33
C GLU A 108 -10.02 28.27 31.22
N THR A 109 -9.36 28.06 30.07
CA THR A 109 -9.36 29.02 28.96
C THR A 109 -10.54 28.87 28.00
N TRP A 110 -11.39 27.86 28.18
CA TRP A 110 -12.49 27.55 27.24
C TRP A 110 -13.56 28.65 27.12
N LYS A 111 -13.66 29.55 28.10
CA LYS A 111 -14.56 30.71 28.01
C LYS A 111 -14.11 31.71 26.94
N GLU A 112 -12.80 31.84 26.74
CA GLU A 112 -12.19 32.79 25.81
C GLU A 112 -11.85 32.14 24.46
N LEU A 113 -11.55 30.84 24.48
CA LEU A 113 -11.28 30.04 23.30
C LEU A 113 -12.09 28.72 23.39
N PRO A 114 -13.36 28.70 22.95
CA PRO A 114 -14.19 27.51 23.05
C PRO A 114 -13.58 26.35 22.27
N LEU A 115 -13.61 25.17 22.88
CA LEU A 115 -13.15 23.94 22.23
C LEU A 115 -14.13 23.55 21.12
N GLU A 116 -13.67 23.61 19.87
CA GLU A 116 -14.38 23.03 18.74
C GLU A 116 -14.12 21.52 18.68
N VAL A 117 -15.20 20.72 18.67
CA VAL A 117 -15.13 19.26 18.59
C VAL A 117 -15.74 18.81 17.27
N ILE A 118 -14.89 18.25 16.40
CA ILE A 118 -15.32 17.67 15.12
C ILE A 118 -15.37 16.15 15.28
N VAL A 119 -16.57 15.58 15.20
CA VAL A 119 -16.76 14.12 15.20
C VAL A 119 -16.75 13.64 13.75
N LEU A 120 -15.83 12.72 13.42
CA LEU A 120 -15.65 12.16 12.07
C LEU A 120 -16.01 10.67 12.04
N PRO A 121 -17.25 10.30 11.67
CA PRO A 121 -17.63 8.90 11.47
C PRO A 121 -16.83 8.25 10.34
N HIS A 122 -16.37 7.02 10.56
CA HIS A 122 -15.64 6.22 9.58
C HIS A 122 -15.92 4.73 9.78
N SER A 123 -15.56 3.92 8.78
CA SER A 123 -15.45 2.46 8.91
C SER A 123 -14.14 2.04 8.28
N HIS A 124 -13.32 1.30 9.03
CA HIS A 124 -12.13 0.68 8.48
C HIS A 124 -12.51 -0.69 7.93
N VAL A 125 -12.22 -0.91 6.64
CA VAL A 125 -12.57 -2.16 5.95
C VAL A 125 -11.35 -2.75 5.27
N ASP A 126 -10.74 -3.75 5.90
CA ASP A 126 -9.55 -4.40 5.35
C ASP A 126 -9.85 -5.11 4.02
N PRO A 127 -9.13 -4.79 2.92
CA PRO A 127 -9.25 -5.48 1.64
C PRO A 127 -8.56 -6.85 1.65
N GLY A 128 -8.90 -7.67 2.65
CA GLY A 128 -8.25 -8.95 2.95
C GLY A 128 -7.52 -8.92 4.29
N TRP A 129 -7.98 -9.74 5.23
CA TRP A 129 -7.33 -9.96 6.53
C TRP A 129 -7.72 -11.34 7.06
N LEU A 130 -8.78 -11.44 7.86
CA LEU A 130 -9.32 -12.73 8.33
C LEU A 130 -10.26 -13.38 7.30
N ARG A 131 -10.79 -12.58 6.37
CA ARG A 131 -11.60 -13.04 5.24
C ARG A 131 -11.02 -12.51 3.94
N THR A 132 -11.44 -13.10 2.84
CA THR A 132 -11.03 -12.62 1.51
C THR A 132 -11.69 -11.28 1.20
N PHE A 133 -11.11 -10.55 0.25
CA PHE A 133 -11.69 -9.32 -0.28
C PHE A 133 -13.16 -9.51 -0.71
N ASN A 134 -13.47 -10.57 -1.48
CA ASN A 134 -14.83 -10.81 -1.95
C ASN A 134 -15.80 -11.19 -0.82
N ASP A 135 -15.35 -11.97 0.17
CA ASP A 135 -16.21 -12.30 1.31
C ASP A 135 -16.58 -11.06 2.13
N TYR A 136 -15.61 -10.17 2.39
CA TYR A 136 -15.90 -8.88 3.02
C TYR A 136 -16.81 -8.02 2.16
N PHE A 137 -16.60 -8.01 0.84
CA PHE A 137 -17.42 -7.25 -0.08
C PHE A 137 -18.91 -7.63 0.00
N GLU A 138 -19.20 -8.93 -0.09
CA GLU A 138 -20.57 -9.45 -0.11
C GLU A 138 -21.25 -9.39 1.26
N ILE A 139 -20.54 -9.75 2.34
CA ILE A 139 -21.15 -9.96 3.66
C ILE A 139 -21.21 -8.66 4.49
N SER A 140 -20.40 -7.65 4.19
CA SER A 140 -20.30 -6.46 5.06
C SER A 140 -20.21 -5.14 4.30
N VAL A 141 -19.23 -4.99 3.41
CA VAL A 141 -18.92 -3.69 2.77
C VAL A 141 -20.10 -3.17 1.95
N THR A 142 -20.75 -4.02 1.16
CA THR A 142 -21.95 -3.62 0.39
C THR A 142 -23.00 -3.03 1.32
N HIS A 143 -23.29 -3.68 2.45
CA HIS A 143 -24.28 -3.20 3.41
C HIS A 143 -23.85 -1.89 4.08
N ILE A 144 -22.57 -1.71 4.38
CA ILE A 144 -22.04 -0.47 4.96
C ILE A 144 -22.25 0.69 3.99
N LEU A 145 -21.86 0.54 2.73
CA LEU A 145 -21.97 1.59 1.71
C LEU A 145 -23.44 1.90 1.38
N ASP A 146 -24.29 0.90 1.21
CA ASP A 146 -25.73 1.08 0.97
C ASP A 146 -26.40 1.86 2.11
N ASN A 147 -26.08 1.50 3.36
CA ASN A 147 -26.64 2.16 4.54
C ASN A 147 -26.09 3.57 4.71
N MET A 148 -24.80 3.79 4.43
CA MET A 148 -24.17 5.10 4.44
C MET A 148 -24.91 6.04 3.47
N VAL A 149 -25.08 5.64 2.21
CA VAL A 149 -25.78 6.48 1.21
C VAL A 149 -27.24 6.73 1.63
N ARG A 150 -27.96 5.67 2.04
CA ARG A 150 -29.36 5.82 2.47
C ARG A 150 -29.52 6.76 3.65
N PHE A 151 -28.61 6.68 4.62
CA PHE A 151 -28.64 7.50 5.82
C PHE A 151 -28.28 8.96 5.49
N LEU A 152 -27.14 9.19 4.85
CA LEU A 152 -26.66 10.54 4.53
C LEU A 152 -27.61 11.30 3.60
N ASN A 153 -28.31 10.60 2.69
CA ASN A 153 -29.32 11.23 1.84
C ASN A 153 -30.57 11.70 2.61
N LYS A 154 -30.74 11.29 3.87
CA LYS A 154 -31.84 11.71 4.76
C LYS A 154 -31.38 12.65 5.87
N THR A 155 -30.08 12.78 6.10
CA THR A 155 -29.49 13.52 7.22
C THR A 155 -28.40 14.47 6.75
N GLU A 156 -28.79 15.66 6.31
CA GLU A 156 -27.91 16.65 5.67
C GLU A 156 -26.74 17.13 6.56
N ASP A 157 -26.88 17.07 7.88
CA ASP A 157 -25.82 17.49 8.83
C ASP A 157 -24.77 16.40 9.09
N PHE A 158 -25.04 15.16 8.70
CA PHE A 158 -24.11 14.06 8.93
C PHE A 158 -23.03 13.99 7.88
N ARG A 159 -21.86 13.50 8.29
CA ARG A 159 -20.68 13.29 7.44
C ARG A 159 -20.15 11.89 7.68
N PHE A 160 -19.46 11.34 6.69
CA PHE A 160 -18.80 10.05 6.77
C PHE A 160 -17.56 10.06 5.88
N ILE A 161 -16.43 9.52 6.36
CA ILE A 161 -15.22 9.36 5.56
C ILE A 161 -15.02 7.90 5.17
N TRP A 162 -14.57 7.67 3.94
CA TRP A 162 -14.26 6.36 3.37
C TRP A 162 -12.86 6.35 2.78
N ALA A 163 -12.07 5.31 3.04
CA ALA A 163 -10.67 5.25 2.60
C ALA A 163 -10.43 4.23 1.47
N GLU A 164 -11.06 3.05 1.54
CA GLU A 164 -10.69 1.91 0.71
C GLU A 164 -11.40 1.93 -0.65
N ILE A 165 -10.77 2.62 -1.62
CA ILE A 165 -11.31 2.79 -2.98
C ILE A 165 -11.46 1.46 -3.74
N SER A 166 -10.67 0.43 -3.43
CA SER A 166 -10.83 -0.90 -4.02
C SER A 166 -12.24 -1.45 -3.82
N PHE A 167 -12.79 -1.27 -2.63
CA PHE A 167 -14.16 -1.66 -2.30
C PHE A 167 -15.19 -0.69 -2.90
N PHE A 168 -14.94 0.62 -2.79
CA PHE A 168 -15.85 1.63 -3.32
C PHE A 168 -16.05 1.48 -4.83
N SER A 169 -14.98 1.28 -5.59
CA SER A 169 -15.02 1.07 -7.05
C SER A 169 -15.86 -0.15 -7.42
N LYS A 170 -15.63 -1.28 -6.72
CA LYS A 170 -16.39 -2.51 -6.95
C LYS A 170 -17.88 -2.36 -6.61
N TRP A 171 -18.21 -1.59 -5.58
CA TRP A 171 -19.58 -1.26 -5.21
C TRP A 171 -20.24 -0.33 -6.23
N TRP A 172 -19.51 0.64 -6.76
CA TRP A 172 -20.00 1.62 -7.73
C TRP A 172 -20.29 1.02 -9.12
N GLU A 173 -19.52 0.02 -9.55
CA GLU A 173 -19.68 -0.67 -10.83
C GLU A 173 -20.80 -1.72 -10.84
N ARG A 174 -21.36 -2.02 -9.67
CA ARG A 174 -22.37 -3.07 -9.49
C ARG A 174 -23.75 -2.64 -9.97
#